data_AF-A0A6G8RUX3-F1
#
_entry.id   AF-A0A6G8RUX3-F1
#
_cell.length_a   1.000
_cell.length_b   1.000
_cell.length_c   1.000
_cell.angle_alpha   90.00
_cell.angle_beta   90.00
_cell.angle_gamma   90.00
#
_symmetry.space_group_name_H-M   'P 1'
#
loop_
_entity.id
_entity.type
_entity.pdbx_description
1 polymer ?
#
loop_
_entity_poly.entity_id
_entity_poly.type
_entity_poly.pdbx_seq_one_letter_code
_entity_poly.pdbx_strand_id
1 'polypeptide(L)'
;MLFDHKFNERLLSFARNIAAITFITGLSIVIIVRANTKKDIEVWDHLLLNSVGLIVLLWSLYLVIANIHVLRHDFKIYLESCVDAVSNEQSLKIQPIKIQHKNSTSQMTYYLIKTSKVNLLTFSFRYIFICLIGFSFIIIWYIGALEIAERIALSFGFNEHK
;
A
#
# COMPACT_ATOMS: atom_id res chain seq x y z
N MET A 1 -12.59 12.55 -14.43
CA MET A 1 -11.65 12.15 -13.35
C MET A 1 -11.89 10.70 -12.99
N LEU A 2 -10.82 9.95 -12.67
CA LEU A 2 -10.96 8.53 -12.34
C LEU A 2 -11.72 8.36 -11.02
N PHE A 3 -11.56 9.23 -10.02
CA PHE A 3 -12.34 9.23 -8.78
C PHE A 3 -12.95 10.61 -8.51
N ASP A 4 -13.83 10.71 -7.51
CA ASP A 4 -14.34 12.00 -7.04
C ASP A 4 -13.24 12.82 -6.35
N HIS A 5 -13.51 14.10 -6.09
CA HIS A 5 -12.53 15.00 -5.47
C HIS A 5 -12.06 14.49 -4.10
N LYS A 6 -13.00 14.04 -3.26
CA LYS A 6 -12.75 13.59 -1.89
C LYS A 6 -11.85 12.35 -1.85
N PHE A 7 -12.06 11.40 -2.75
CA PHE A 7 -11.22 10.21 -2.85
C PHE A 7 -9.86 10.51 -3.50
N ASN A 8 -9.79 11.44 -4.44
CA ASN A 8 -8.50 11.92 -4.97
C ASN A 8 -7.62 12.55 -3.88
N GLU A 9 -8.21 13.33 -2.96
CA GLU A 9 -7.47 13.87 -1.81
C GLU A 9 -6.94 12.76 -0.89
N ARG A 10 -7.74 11.70 -0.66
CA ARG A 10 -7.32 10.53 0.11
C ARG A 10 -6.19 9.77 -0.57
N LEU A 11 -6.28 9.58 -1.89
CA LEU A 11 -5.20 8.99 -2.69
C LEU A 11 -3.91 9.82 -2.65
N LEU A 12 -4.02 11.15 -2.71
CA LEU A 12 -2.87 12.04 -2.57
C LEU A 12 -2.24 11.97 -1.17
N SER A 13 -3.07 11.87 -0.13
CA SER A 13 -2.60 11.63 1.24
C SER A 13 -1.87 10.30 1.36
N PHE A 14 -2.45 9.23 0.82
CA PHE A 14 -1.82 7.91 0.75
C PHE A 14 -0.49 7.96 0.00
N ALA A 15 -0.44 8.61 -1.16
CA ALA A 15 0.79 8.73 -1.96
C ALA A 15 1.90 9.45 -1.20
N ARG A 16 1.58 10.54 -0.48
CA ARG A 16 2.55 11.26 0.36
C ARG A 16 3.07 10.40 1.51
N ASN A 17 2.16 9.71 2.21
CA ASN A 17 2.53 8.83 3.32
C ASN A 17 3.47 7.73 2.83
N ILE A 18 3.13 7.09 1.72
CA ILE A 18 3.97 6.02 1.21
C ILE A 18 5.31 6.54 0.71
N ALA A 19 5.37 7.68 0.01
CA ALA A 19 6.64 8.27 -0.39
C ALA A 19 7.56 8.54 0.82
N ALA A 20 7.00 9.05 1.92
CA ALA A 20 7.74 9.23 3.17
C ALA A 20 8.22 7.90 3.76
N ILE A 21 7.37 6.86 3.76
CA ILE A 21 7.73 5.54 4.28
C ILE A 21 8.81 4.87 3.41
N THR A 22 8.76 5.03 2.08
CA THR A 22 9.80 4.57 1.16
C THR A 22 11.13 5.27 1.46
N PHE A 23 11.12 6.58 1.70
CA PHE A 23 12.32 7.31 2.10
C PHE A 23 12.90 6.81 3.44
N ILE A 24 12.06 6.62 4.45
CA ILE A 24 12.46 6.06 5.76
C ILE A 24 13.05 4.66 5.59
N THR A 25 12.44 3.83 4.75
CA THR A 25 12.93 2.48 4.43
C THR A 25 14.31 2.56 3.77
N GLY A 26 14.49 3.41 2.76
CA GLY A 26 15.79 3.63 2.13
C GLY A 26 16.85 4.09 3.13
N LEU A 27 16.51 5.00 4.05
CA LEU A 27 17.43 5.45 5.10
C LEU A 27 17.83 4.30 6.04
N SER A 28 16.89 3.45 6.46
CA SER A 28 17.22 2.28 7.28
C SER A 28 18.17 1.32 6.58
N ILE A 29 18.00 1.11 5.27
CA ILE A 29 18.90 0.29 4.47
C ILE A 29 20.30 0.90 4.49
N VAL A 30 20.42 2.20 4.21
CA VAL A 30 21.72 2.90 4.21
C VAL A 30 22.42 2.78 5.57
N ILE A 31 21.69 2.88 6.68
CA ILE A 31 22.23 2.71 8.04
C ILE A 31 22.82 1.31 8.22
N ILE A 32 22.06 0.26 7.87
CA ILE A 32 22.49 -1.14 7.97
C ILE A 32 23.72 -1.39 7.08
N VAL A 33 23.68 -0.90 5.84
CA VAL A 33 24.80 -1.05 4.89
C VAL A 33 26.04 -0.34 5.41
N ARG A 34 25.90 0.86 5.99
CA ARG A 34 27.02 1.59 6.57
C ARG A 34 27.63 0.86 7.76
N ALA A 35 26.80 0.26 8.62
CA ALA A 35 27.25 -0.55 9.75
C ALA A 35 28.10 -1.76 9.29
N ASN A 36 27.76 -2.35 8.15
CA ASN A 36 28.39 -3.57 7.63
C ASN A 36 29.57 -3.31 6.67
N THR A 37 29.73 -2.11 6.13
CA THR A 37 30.79 -1.78 5.14
C THR A 37 31.92 -0.94 5.71
N LYS A 38 31.75 -0.35 6.90
CA LYS A 38 32.81 0.43 7.55
C LYS A 38 33.86 -0.50 8.14
N LYS A 39 35.02 -0.59 7.47
CA LYS A 39 36.25 -1.16 8.05
C LYS A 39 36.57 -0.33 9.31
N ASP A 40 36.79 -0.99 10.44
CA ASP A 40 37.13 -0.38 11.74
C ASP A 40 35.97 0.30 12.50
N ILE A 41 34.75 -0.25 12.40
CA ILE A 41 33.66 0.14 13.32
C ILE A 41 33.83 -0.58 14.67
N GLU A 42 33.63 0.14 15.79
CA GLU A 42 33.58 -0.50 17.09
C GLU A 42 32.40 -1.47 17.18
N VAL A 43 32.56 -2.58 17.91
CA VAL A 43 31.53 -3.63 18.02
C VAL A 43 30.21 -3.06 18.56
N TRP A 44 30.28 -2.13 19.51
CA TRP A 44 29.11 -1.46 20.07
C TRP A 44 28.39 -0.59 19.04
N ASP A 45 29.12 0.21 18.27
CA ASP A 45 28.57 1.03 17.19
C ASP A 45 27.93 0.16 16.10
N HIS A 46 28.57 -0.95 15.75
CA HIS A 46 28.04 -1.91 14.78
C HIS A 46 26.70 -2.50 15.23
N LEU A 47 26.63 -3.01 16.48
CA LEU A 47 25.41 -3.57 17.04
C LEU A 47 24.29 -2.52 17.15
N LEU A 48 24.63 -1.30 17.55
CA LEU A 48 23.67 -0.20 17.69
C LEU A 48 23.10 0.22 16.32
N LEU A 49 23.94 0.44 15.32
CA LEU A 49 23.50 0.83 13.98
C LEU A 49 22.65 -0.27 13.31
N ASN A 50 23.04 -1.54 13.45
CA ASN A 50 22.25 -2.66 12.93
C ASN A 50 20.89 -2.78 13.65
N SER A 51 20.87 -2.62 14.97
CA SER A 51 19.62 -2.65 15.74
C SER A 51 18.68 -1.51 15.36
N VAL A 52 19.20 -0.27 15.28
CA VAL A 52 18.43 0.91 14.88
C VAL A 52 17.91 0.74 13.45
N GLY A 53 18.77 0.33 12.52
CA GLY A 53 18.38 0.09 11.13
C GLY A 53 17.26 -0.95 11.02
N LEU A 54 17.38 -2.07 11.74
CA LEU A 54 16.38 -3.14 11.73
C LEU A 54 15.05 -2.70 12.37
N ILE A 55 15.09 -1.95 13.46
CA ILE A 55 13.88 -1.37 14.09
C ILE A 55 13.17 -0.43 13.12
N VAL A 56 13.91 0.47 12.46
CA VAL A 56 13.33 1.42 11.49
C VAL A 56 12.75 0.68 10.29
N LEU A 57 13.38 -0.39 9.82
CA LEU A 57 12.89 -1.23 8.74
C LEU A 57 11.58 -1.96 9.11
N LEU A 58 11.51 -2.54 10.31
CA LEU A 58 10.28 -3.18 10.81
C LEU A 58 9.16 -2.16 11.02
N TRP A 59 9.50 -0.98 11.54
CA TRP A 59 8.56 0.11 11.73
C TRP A 59 8.01 0.61 10.39
N SER A 60 8.86 0.73 9.36
CA SER A 60 8.42 1.13 8.03
C SER A 60 7.47 0.09 7.43
N LEU A 61 7.75 -1.21 7.58
CA LEU A 61 6.84 -2.27 7.16
C LEU A 61 5.47 -2.17 7.85
N TYR A 62 5.45 -1.96 9.17
CA TYR A 62 4.20 -1.76 9.91
C TYR A 62 3.39 -0.58 9.35
N LEU A 63 4.06 0.56 9.09
CA LEU A 63 3.43 1.75 8.52
C LEU A 63 2.88 1.50 7.11
N VAL A 64 3.57 0.72 6.27
CA VAL A 64 3.07 0.32 4.95
C VAL A 64 1.78 -0.46 5.09
N ILE A 65 1.77 -1.51 5.92
CA ILE A 65 0.60 -2.38 6.11
C ILE A 65 -0.59 -1.56 6.63
N ALA A 66 -0.35 -0.66 7.59
CA ALA A 66 -1.38 0.23 8.12
C ALA A 66 -1.94 1.16 7.02
N ASN A 67 -1.09 1.78 6.20
CA ASN A 67 -1.54 2.64 5.10
C ASN A 67 -2.33 1.89 4.03
N ILE A 68 -1.96 0.64 3.71
CA ILE A 68 -2.72 -0.22 2.79
C ILE A 68 -4.11 -0.52 3.37
N HIS A 69 -4.22 -0.79 4.67
CA HIS A 69 -5.51 -1.02 5.32
C HIS A 69 -6.40 0.23 5.30
N VAL A 70 -5.81 1.41 5.54
CA VAL A 70 -6.51 2.69 5.42
C VAL A 70 -7.02 2.90 4.00
N LEU A 71 -6.19 2.68 2.98
CA LEU A 71 -6.60 2.81 1.58
C LEU A 71 -7.75 1.86 1.22
N ARG A 72 -7.69 0.61 1.68
CA ARG A 72 -8.76 -0.38 1.48
C ARG A 72 -10.07 0.05 2.14
N HIS A 73 -9.99 0.57 3.36
CA HIS A 73 -11.15 1.07 4.09
C HIS A 73 -11.75 2.31 3.41
N ASP A 74 -10.92 3.26 3.01
CA ASP A 74 -11.35 4.45 2.27
C ASP A 74 -12.02 4.09 0.95
N PHE A 75 -11.48 3.09 0.25
CA PHE A 75 -12.08 2.60 -0.98
C PHE A 75 -13.42 1.91 -0.75
N LYS A 76 -13.58 1.19 0.37
CA LYS A 76 -14.89 0.61 0.74
C LYS A 76 -15.93 1.71 0.97
N ILE A 77 -15.59 2.76 1.74
CA ILE A 77 -16.49 3.90 1.97
C ILE A 77 -16.86 4.59 0.65
N TYR A 78 -15.89 4.74 -0.25
CA TYR A 78 -16.13 5.29 -1.58
C TYR A 78 -17.12 4.45 -2.38
N LEU A 79 -16.97 3.12 -2.36
CA LEU A 79 -17.90 2.19 -3.02
C LEU A 79 -19.30 2.25 -2.40
N GLU A 80 -19.42 2.29 -1.06
CA GLU A 80 -20.70 2.46 -0.36
C GLU A 80 -21.41 3.75 -0.80
N SER A 81 -20.69 4.86 -0.85
CA SER A 81 -21.23 6.15 -1.31
C SER A 81 -21.70 6.09 -2.77
N CYS A 82 -20.99 5.34 -3.64
CA CYS A 82 -21.42 5.12 -5.02
C CYS A 82 -22.67 4.24 -5.10
N VAL A 83 -22.78 3.21 -4.26
CA VAL A 83 -23.96 2.32 -4.20
C VAL A 83 -25.19 3.11 -3.73
N ASP A 84 -25.03 3.96 -2.73
CA ASP A 84 -26.10 4.81 -2.22
C ASP A 84 -26.56 5.83 -3.28
N ALA A 85 -25.63 6.44 -4.02
CA ALA A 85 -25.98 7.35 -5.11
C ALA A 85 -26.79 6.65 -6.21
N VAL A 86 -26.36 5.46 -6.66
CA VAL A 86 -27.07 4.69 -7.70
C VAL A 86 -28.41 4.17 -7.20
N SER A 87 -28.50 3.72 -5.94
CA SER A 87 -29.75 3.23 -5.37
C SER A 87 -30.77 4.36 -5.17
N ASN A 88 -30.33 5.56 -4.78
CA ASN A 88 -31.17 6.75 -4.69
C ASN A 88 -31.73 7.15 -6.07
N GLU A 89 -30.90 7.16 -7.11
CA GLU A 89 -31.35 7.43 -8.49
C GLU A 89 -32.37 6.41 -9.00
N GLN A 90 -32.24 5.13 -8.62
CA GLN A 90 -33.18 4.07 -8.98
C GLN A 90 -34.47 4.12 -8.14
N SER A 91 -34.38 4.48 -6.86
CA SER A 91 -35.52 4.61 -5.95
C SER A 91 -36.48 5.75 -6.33
N LEU A 92 -35.96 6.79 -6.99
CA LEU A 92 -36.76 7.85 -7.61
C LEU A 92 -37.57 7.37 -8.84
N LYS A 93 -37.27 6.17 -9.38
CA LYS A 93 -37.98 5.58 -10.53
C LYS A 93 -38.80 4.35 -10.20
N ILE A 94 -38.44 3.55 -9.19
CA ILE A 94 -39.13 2.30 -8.79
C ILE A 94 -38.93 2.06 -7.29
N GLN A 95 -39.97 1.57 -6.59
CA GLN A 95 -40.00 1.28 -5.14
C GLN A 95 -38.74 0.58 -4.60
N PRO A 96 -38.38 0.83 -3.31
CA PRO A 96 -37.05 0.57 -2.79
C PRO A 96 -36.82 -0.92 -2.56
N ILE A 97 -36.03 -1.54 -3.45
CA ILE A 97 -35.38 -2.80 -3.13
C ILE A 97 -34.33 -2.48 -2.08
N LYS A 98 -34.58 -2.85 -0.82
CA LYS A 98 -33.58 -2.82 0.26
C LYS A 98 -32.38 -3.66 -0.18
N ILE A 99 -31.34 -3.01 -0.69
CA ILE A 99 -30.06 -3.64 -0.98
C ILE A 99 -29.42 -3.91 0.38
N GLN A 100 -29.53 -5.14 0.86
CA GLN A 100 -28.78 -5.58 2.03
C GLN A 100 -27.30 -5.29 1.76
N HIS A 101 -26.69 -4.44 2.59
CA HIS A 101 -25.27 -4.07 2.56
C HIS A 101 -24.42 -5.34 2.39
N LYS A 102 -23.84 -5.53 1.21
CA LYS A 102 -22.96 -6.66 0.93
C LYS A 102 -21.59 -6.36 1.51
N ASN A 103 -21.16 -7.13 2.51
CA ASN A 103 -19.93 -6.90 3.29
C ASN A 103 -18.61 -6.89 2.50
N SER A 104 -18.59 -7.25 1.21
CA SER A 104 -17.38 -7.37 0.39
C SER A 104 -17.27 -6.28 -0.68
N THR A 105 -16.11 -5.63 -0.76
CA THR A 105 -15.74 -4.64 -1.80
C THR A 105 -15.86 -5.21 -3.21
N SER A 106 -15.57 -6.50 -3.42
CA SER A 106 -15.72 -7.15 -4.72
C SER A 106 -17.19 -7.26 -5.14
N GLN A 107 -18.09 -7.53 -4.19
CA GLN A 107 -19.52 -7.63 -4.43
C GLN A 107 -20.16 -6.26 -4.67
N MET A 108 -19.71 -5.22 -3.95
CA MET A 108 -20.14 -3.84 -4.20
C MET A 108 -19.70 -3.37 -5.59
N THR A 109 -18.45 -3.64 -5.97
CA THR A 109 -17.93 -3.31 -7.31
C THR A 109 -18.72 -4.02 -8.40
N TYR A 110 -19.00 -5.33 -8.24
CA TYR A 110 -19.83 -6.10 -9.17
C TYR A 110 -21.28 -5.58 -9.26
N TYR A 111 -21.87 -5.19 -8.12
CA TYR A 111 -23.21 -4.61 -8.11
C TYR A 111 -23.26 -3.30 -8.89
N LEU A 112 -22.33 -2.38 -8.63
CA LEU A 112 -22.21 -1.10 -9.34
C LEU A 112 -21.99 -1.29 -10.84
N ILE A 113 -21.14 -2.25 -11.21
CA ILE A 113 -20.91 -2.67 -12.61
C ILE A 113 -22.23 -3.11 -13.27
N LYS A 114 -23.09 -3.84 -12.56
CA LYS A 114 -24.34 -4.38 -13.09
C LYS A 114 -25.46 -3.33 -13.15
N THR A 115 -25.51 -2.39 -12.21
CA THR A 115 -26.61 -1.41 -12.09
C THR A 115 -26.35 -0.09 -12.79
N SER A 116 -25.09 0.35 -12.86
CA SER A 116 -24.73 1.56 -13.60
C SER A 116 -24.75 1.27 -15.10
N LYS A 117 -25.71 1.86 -15.84
CA LYS A 117 -25.66 1.90 -17.32
C LYS A 117 -24.45 2.67 -17.84
N VAL A 118 -23.72 3.38 -16.97
CA VAL A 118 -22.53 4.17 -17.31
C VAL A 118 -21.27 3.45 -16.82
N ASN A 119 -20.47 3.03 -17.81
CA ASN A 119 -19.07 2.61 -17.77
C ASN A 119 -18.66 1.55 -16.74
N LEU A 120 -19.04 0.30 -17.05
CA LEU A 120 -18.45 -0.94 -16.56
C LEU A 120 -16.90 -0.90 -16.54
N LEU A 121 -16.32 -0.26 -17.58
CA LEU A 121 -14.90 0.01 -17.69
C LEU A 121 -14.38 0.84 -16.50
N THR A 122 -15.04 1.94 -16.15
CA THR A 122 -14.51 2.92 -15.18
C THR A 122 -14.41 2.32 -13.77
N PHE A 123 -15.40 1.56 -13.32
CA PHE A 123 -15.32 0.88 -12.01
C PHE A 123 -14.30 -0.24 -11.98
N SER A 124 -14.16 -1.00 -13.08
CA SER A 124 -13.12 -2.02 -13.21
C SER A 124 -11.72 -1.40 -13.19
N PHE A 125 -11.51 -0.31 -13.92
CA PHE A 125 -10.26 0.46 -13.91
C PHE A 125 -9.93 1.04 -12.54
N ARG A 126 -10.92 1.59 -11.80
CA ARG A 126 -10.73 2.08 -10.43
C ARG A 126 -10.23 0.99 -9.48
N TYR A 127 -10.85 -0.20 -9.54
CA TYR A 127 -10.47 -1.34 -8.71
C TYR A 127 -9.06 -1.83 -9.06
N ILE A 128 -8.79 -2.04 -10.35
CA ILE A 128 -7.47 -2.47 -10.84
C ILE A 128 -6.39 -1.46 -10.45
N PHE A 129 -6.67 -0.16 -10.57
CA PHE A 129 -5.72 0.90 -10.23
C PHE A 129 -5.32 0.88 -8.76
N ILE A 130 -6.28 0.67 -7.83
CA ILE A 130 -5.97 0.55 -6.40
C ILE A 130 -5.19 -0.73 -6.09
N CYS A 131 -5.54 -1.84 -6.73
CA CYS A 131 -4.77 -3.09 -6.61
C CYS A 131 -3.34 -2.91 -7.12
N LEU A 132 -3.15 -2.24 -8.26
CA LEU A 132 -1.83 -1.94 -8.84
C LEU A 132 -1.00 -1.07 -7.91
N ILE A 133 -1.60 -0.03 -7.31
CA ILE A 133 -0.93 0.82 -6.31
C ILE A 133 -0.44 -0.05 -5.15
N GLY A 134 -1.31 -0.86 -4.54
CA GLY A 134 -0.92 -1.74 -3.44
C GLY A 134 0.18 -2.73 -3.83
N PHE A 135 0.07 -3.35 -5.00
CA PHE A 135 1.03 -4.35 -5.50
C PHE A 135 2.40 -3.73 -5.81
N SER A 136 2.43 -2.55 -6.43
CA SER A 136 3.68 -1.84 -6.74
C SER A 136 4.52 -1.57 -5.49
N PHE A 137 3.88 -1.29 -4.35
CA PHE A 137 4.58 -1.05 -3.10
C PHE A 137 5.14 -2.31 -2.45
N ILE A 138 4.44 -3.44 -2.57
CA ILE A 138 4.97 -4.73 -2.14
C ILE A 138 6.26 -5.06 -2.91
N ILE A 139 6.30 -4.79 -4.22
CA ILE A 139 7.49 -4.99 -5.05
C ILE A 139 8.65 -4.11 -4.57
N ILE A 140 8.42 -2.81 -4.37
CA ILE A 140 9.47 -1.87 -3.91
C ILE A 140 10.05 -2.33 -2.56
N TRP A 141 9.19 -2.75 -1.63
CA TRP A 141 9.62 -3.26 -0.34
C TRP A 141 10.43 -4.56 -0.47
N TYR A 142 9.97 -5.48 -1.31
CA TYR A 142 10.66 -6.76 -1.56
C TYR A 142 12.05 -6.58 -2.18
N ILE A 143 12.20 -5.65 -3.14
CA ILE A 143 13.50 -5.31 -3.71
C ILE A 143 14.45 -4.77 -2.63
N GLY A 144 13.96 -3.86 -1.77
CA GLY A 144 14.74 -3.33 -0.66
C GLY A 144 15.18 -4.41 0.34
N ALA A 145 14.30 -5.37 0.65
CA ALA A 145 14.63 -6.50 1.53
C ALA A 145 15.69 -7.43 0.91
N LEU A 146 15.62 -7.70 -0.40
CA LEU A 146 16.62 -8.48 -1.12
C LEU A 146 18.00 -7.84 -1.08
N GLU A 147 18.10 -6.53 -1.34
CA GLU A 147 19.39 -5.83 -1.28
C GLU A 147 20.02 -5.88 0.11
N ILE A 148 19.21 -5.79 1.18
CA ILE A 148 19.70 -5.96 2.56
C ILE A 148 20.22 -7.38 2.77
N ALA A 149 19.45 -8.38 2.38
CA ALA A 149 19.83 -9.79 2.57
C ALA A 149 21.14 -10.12 1.84
N GLU A 150 21.31 -9.63 0.61
CA GLU A 150 22.53 -9.80 -0.17
C GLU A 150 23.73 -9.12 0.49
N ARG A 151 23.57 -7.88 0.98
CA ARG A 151 24.65 -7.15 1.65
C ARG A 151 25.01 -7.74 3.02
N ILE A 152 24.04 -8.26 3.76
CA ILE A 152 24.28 -9.02 4.99
C ILE A 152 25.05 -10.30 4.64
N ALA A 153 24.61 -11.07 3.64
CA ALA A 153 25.30 -12.29 3.21
C ALA A 153 26.76 -12.02 2.81
N LEU A 154 27.03 -10.94 2.08
CA LEU A 154 28.38 -10.48 1.74
C LEU A 154 29.21 -10.13 2.99
N SER A 155 28.61 -9.44 3.97
CA SER A 155 29.33 -9.05 5.20
C SER A 155 29.71 -10.22 6.11
N PHE A 156 28.98 -11.33 6.04
CA PHE A 156 29.26 -12.57 6.77
C PHE A 156 30.10 -13.57 5.96
N GLY A 157 30.59 -13.19 4.76
CA GLY A 157 31.45 -14.04 3.93
C GLY A 157 30.73 -15.19 3.22
N PHE A 158 29.40 -15.23 3.22
CA PHE A 158 28.64 -16.32 2.58
C PHE A 158 28.78 -16.35 1.04
N ASN A 159 29.29 -15.27 0.43
CA ASN A 159 29.54 -15.17 -1.02
C ASN A 159 31.03 -15.29 -1.41
N GLU A 160 31.92 -15.80 -0.54
CA GLU A 160 33.33 -16.06 -0.92
C GLU A 160 33.55 -17.36 -1.74
N HIS A 161 32.49 -17.96 -2.28
CA HIS A 161 32.62 -19.09 -3.20
C HIS A 161 32.13 -18.78 -4.62
N LYS A 162 33.11 -18.34 -5.43
CA LYS A 162 33.24 -18.42 -6.89
C LYS A 162 32.27 -17.61 -7.76
#